data_AF-E5C876-F1
#
_entry.id   AF-E5C876-F1
#
_cell.length_a   1.000
_cell.length_b   1.000
_cell.length_c   1.000
_cell.angle_alpha   90.00
_cell.angle_beta   90.00
_cell.angle_gamma   90.00
#
_symmetry.space_group_name_H-M   'P 1'
#
loop_
_entity.id
_entity.type
_entity.pdbx_description
1 polymer ?
#
loop_
_entity_poly.entity_id
_entity_poly.type
_entity_poly.pdbx_seq_one_letter_code
_entity_poly.pdbx_strand_id
1 'polypeptide(L)'
;MKLRYILPILFLLFAFVSCQEDNTPPPANPNPNYTETGPSMDFVHPGILHTTSSLNRMKNFVMGNVSPAIDCYRKLESNRLASSSYAIQGPFTVIARDGINASTKTPSEEDHKAAYLNAVMWCLTGNEAHAKKTIEILNAYAGTLREIGPDANDDPLCASLQGFLLVNAAELIRYTYEPVSQTDIDAWEKMFRNVFIPVLREFFAKPAYTNGNWGTAAIKAFMGFGVFLDDESLYNEAVDFFYNGNDNGSLTNYISETGQCQESGRDQNHTMLGLGHLAEACEIAYNQKNETLYSASENRLLTGYEYTAKYNLGYNDVPFVTWQDVTGRYSNWTVISTADRGSFRPVFEIAYNHYVTRKGLKMPYTQQVISRISPEGEAQWCDHPGYGTLLFRSESGMPPSEGAVDGKGTDWKVVTNNATGKAEGDDYIVTPSLQGNGKYRGDVKRGQLALHIGNYPILAVVIKGLPATRAFTFDSSEYGYYKNSVGNQWGQNTASSIEKDYGTVYYWNFSEGNFFKDDKNVYLPTDKSFNITITLKIADLVYPDGVSPYTIKWMKAFRNVDELNSYLEEN
;
A
#
# COMPACT_ATOMS: atom_id res chain seq x y z
N MET A 1 -15.81 -24.62 -91.25
CA MET A 1 -15.93 -25.81 -90.39
C MET A 1 -15.34 -25.49 -89.03
N LYS A 2 -16.23 -25.37 -88.03
CA LYS A 2 -16.04 -25.44 -86.56
C LYS A 2 -15.00 -24.53 -85.86
N LEU A 3 -15.58 -23.45 -85.32
CA LEU A 3 -15.25 -22.72 -84.09
C LEU A 3 -14.95 -23.65 -82.90
N ARG A 4 -13.93 -23.34 -82.07
CA ARG A 4 -13.86 -23.78 -80.66
C ARG A 4 -13.28 -22.69 -79.77
N TYR A 5 -14.10 -22.26 -78.83
CA TYR A 5 -13.81 -21.40 -77.69
C TYR A 5 -12.83 -22.09 -76.73
N ILE A 6 -11.90 -21.34 -76.16
CA ILE A 6 -11.15 -21.75 -74.95
C ILE A 6 -11.55 -20.77 -73.84
N LEU A 7 -12.34 -21.29 -72.90
CA LEU A 7 -12.61 -20.73 -71.58
C LEU A 7 -11.36 -20.89 -70.70
N PRO A 8 -10.96 -19.92 -69.87
CA PRO A 8 -10.05 -20.20 -68.76
C PRO A 8 -10.87 -20.77 -67.58
N ILE A 9 -10.53 -21.98 -67.18
CA ILE A 9 -11.00 -22.59 -65.92
C ILE A 9 -10.17 -21.96 -64.79
N LEU A 10 -10.86 -21.22 -63.92
CA LEU A 10 -10.33 -20.72 -62.66
C LEU A 10 -10.30 -21.90 -61.67
N PHE A 11 -9.12 -22.49 -61.45
CA PHE A 11 -8.90 -23.42 -60.33
C PHE A 11 -8.46 -22.61 -59.10
N LEU A 12 -9.33 -22.54 -58.09
CA LEU A 12 -8.94 -22.18 -56.73
C LEU A 12 -7.98 -23.26 -56.21
N LEU A 13 -6.71 -22.90 -56.00
CA LEU A 13 -5.80 -23.67 -55.15
C LEU A 13 -5.83 -23.06 -53.75
N PHE A 14 -6.44 -23.77 -52.80
CA PHE A 14 -6.20 -23.58 -51.38
C PHE A 14 -4.77 -24.05 -51.09
N ALA A 15 -3.85 -23.10 -50.86
CA ALA A 15 -2.56 -23.38 -50.26
C ALA A 15 -2.72 -23.35 -48.75
N PHE A 16 -2.61 -24.52 -48.11
CA PHE A 16 -2.33 -24.64 -46.69
C PHE A 16 -0.95 -24.03 -46.43
N VAL A 17 -0.91 -22.87 -45.77
CA VAL A 17 0.32 -22.35 -45.16
C VAL A 17 0.47 -23.05 -43.82
N SER A 18 1.30 -24.09 -43.78
CA SER A 18 1.80 -24.63 -42.52
C SER A 18 2.70 -23.57 -41.88
N CYS A 19 2.43 -23.22 -40.62
CA CYS A 19 3.36 -22.47 -39.79
C CYS A 19 4.68 -23.27 -39.70
N GLN A 20 5.76 -22.71 -40.25
CA GLN A 20 7.10 -23.21 -39.99
C GLN A 20 7.52 -22.62 -38.64
N GLU A 21 7.68 -23.48 -37.63
CA GLU A 21 8.35 -23.11 -36.39
C GLU A 21 9.78 -22.67 -36.72
N ASP A 22 10.09 -21.43 -36.36
CA ASP A 22 11.43 -20.88 -36.46
C ASP A 22 12.30 -21.57 -35.40
N ASN A 23 12.98 -22.64 -35.80
CA ASN A 23 13.84 -23.49 -34.97
C ASN A 23 15.25 -22.91 -34.81
N THR A 24 15.41 -21.59 -34.85
CA THR A 24 16.69 -20.96 -34.56
C THR A 24 16.99 -21.11 -33.07
N PRO A 25 18.07 -21.81 -32.67
CA PRO A 25 18.42 -21.92 -31.26
C PRO A 25 18.76 -20.54 -30.72
N PRO A 26 18.37 -20.20 -29.47
CA PRO A 26 18.81 -18.96 -28.84
C PRO A 26 20.34 -18.89 -28.81
N PRO A 27 20.93 -17.66 -28.84
CA PRO A 27 22.37 -17.49 -28.77
C PRO A 27 22.94 -18.21 -27.54
N ALA A 28 24.12 -18.81 -27.70
CA ALA A 28 24.74 -19.62 -26.66
C ALA A 28 25.01 -18.81 -25.38
N ASN A 29 24.76 -19.44 -24.23
CA ASN A 29 25.05 -18.91 -22.90
C ASN A 29 26.52 -18.42 -22.82
N PRO A 30 26.79 -17.14 -22.50
CA PRO A 30 28.15 -16.60 -22.46
C PRO A 30 28.99 -17.11 -21.27
N ASN A 31 28.43 -17.92 -20.37
CA ASN A 31 29.19 -18.50 -19.25
C ASN A 31 29.22 -20.04 -19.32
N PRO A 32 30.28 -20.66 -19.90
CA PRO A 32 30.36 -22.12 -20.10
C PRO A 32 30.67 -22.94 -18.84
N ASN A 33 30.75 -22.33 -17.65
CA ASN A 33 31.15 -22.98 -16.40
C ASN A 33 30.08 -22.94 -15.29
N TYR A 34 28.80 -23.17 -15.63
CA TYR A 34 27.80 -23.49 -14.62
C TYR A 34 27.49 -24.99 -14.63
N THR A 35 28.29 -25.73 -13.87
CA THR A 35 28.05 -27.14 -13.54
C THR A 35 28.28 -27.33 -12.05
N GLU A 36 27.27 -27.03 -11.23
CA GLU A 36 26.99 -27.78 -9.99
C GLU A 36 25.61 -27.40 -9.43
N THR A 37 24.70 -28.38 -9.47
CA THR A 37 23.40 -28.36 -8.82
C THR A 37 23.59 -28.49 -7.30
N GLY A 38 23.57 -27.36 -6.60
CA GLY A 38 23.03 -27.35 -5.24
C GLY A 38 21.55 -27.77 -5.27
N PRO A 39 20.90 -28.02 -4.12
CA PRO A 39 19.44 -28.14 -4.13
C PRO A 39 18.87 -26.85 -4.71
N SER A 40 18.09 -26.97 -5.79
CA SER A 40 17.35 -25.86 -6.39
C SER A 40 16.59 -25.11 -5.30
N MET A 41 16.62 -23.79 -5.30
CA MET A 41 15.71 -23.00 -4.47
C MET A 41 14.27 -23.41 -4.75
N ASP A 42 13.53 -23.75 -3.70
CA ASP A 42 12.08 -23.92 -3.76
C ASP A 42 11.43 -22.53 -3.61
N PHE A 43 11.06 -21.92 -4.74
CA PHE A 43 10.42 -20.60 -4.72
C PHE A 43 9.05 -20.64 -4.04
N VAL A 44 8.75 -19.59 -3.28
CA VAL A 44 7.44 -19.34 -2.66
C VAL A 44 6.54 -18.69 -3.69
N HIS A 45 5.32 -19.22 -3.83
CA HIS A 45 4.32 -18.75 -4.80
C HIS A 45 2.92 -18.56 -4.19
N PRO A 46 2.20 -17.46 -4.52
CA PRO A 46 2.78 -16.27 -5.12
C PRO A 46 3.87 -15.70 -4.18
N GLY A 47 4.94 -15.13 -4.73
CA GLY A 47 6.04 -14.63 -3.89
C GLY A 47 6.95 -13.58 -4.49
N ILE A 48 6.50 -12.88 -5.53
CA ILE A 48 7.19 -11.68 -6.02
C ILE A 48 6.94 -10.52 -5.03
N LEU A 49 5.95 -9.65 -5.26
CA LEU A 49 5.59 -8.63 -4.27
C LEU A 49 4.58 -9.11 -3.23
N HIS A 50 3.78 -10.12 -3.58
CA HIS A 50 2.66 -10.58 -2.76
C HIS A 50 2.76 -12.06 -2.47
N THR A 51 2.48 -12.42 -1.23
CA THR A 51 2.33 -13.81 -0.78
C THR A 51 0.88 -14.11 -0.44
N THR A 52 0.50 -15.38 -0.33
CA THR A 52 -0.83 -15.76 0.16
C THR A 52 -1.18 -15.05 1.47
N SER A 53 -0.22 -14.91 2.38
CA SER A 53 -0.40 -14.22 3.65
C SER A 53 -0.62 -12.70 3.48
N SER A 54 0.13 -12.03 2.59
CA SER A 54 -0.09 -10.60 2.34
C SER A 54 -1.43 -10.34 1.65
N LEU A 55 -1.83 -11.19 0.70
CA LEU A 55 -3.12 -11.09 0.03
C LEU A 55 -4.28 -11.29 1.00
N ASN A 56 -4.20 -12.27 1.91
CA ASN A 56 -5.20 -12.47 2.95
C ASN A 56 -5.27 -11.27 3.91
N ARG A 57 -4.14 -10.68 4.28
CA ARG A 57 -4.11 -9.43 5.07
C ARG A 57 -4.83 -8.31 4.35
N MET A 58 -4.51 -8.08 3.06
CA MET A 58 -5.14 -7.03 2.27
C MET A 58 -6.66 -7.24 2.15
N LYS A 59 -7.10 -8.48 1.89
CA LYS A 59 -8.54 -8.85 1.90
C LYS A 59 -9.20 -8.53 3.23
N ASN A 60 -8.56 -8.89 4.34
CA ASN A 60 -9.08 -8.63 5.68
C ASN A 60 -9.22 -7.13 5.95
N PHE A 61 -8.27 -6.30 5.51
CA PHE A 61 -8.40 -4.85 5.59
C PHE A 61 -9.62 -4.32 4.83
N VAL A 62 -9.83 -4.81 3.61
CA VAL A 62 -10.97 -4.39 2.78
C VAL A 62 -12.29 -4.87 3.38
N MET A 63 -12.42 -6.16 3.71
CA MET A 63 -13.64 -6.74 4.30
C MET A 63 -13.97 -6.14 5.67
N GLY A 64 -12.96 -5.83 6.47
CA GLY A 64 -13.10 -5.22 7.79
C GLY A 64 -13.28 -3.71 7.78
N ASN A 65 -13.29 -3.05 6.61
CA ASN A 65 -13.28 -1.59 6.48
C ASN A 65 -12.19 -0.90 7.31
N VAL A 66 -10.99 -1.48 7.34
CA VAL A 66 -9.91 -1.04 8.22
C VAL A 66 -9.19 0.17 7.64
N SER A 67 -9.39 1.36 8.21
CA SER A 67 -8.71 2.59 7.80
C SER A 67 -7.27 2.66 8.33
N PRO A 68 -6.29 3.15 7.53
CA PRO A 68 -6.44 3.78 6.20
C PRO A 68 -6.29 2.81 5.01
N ALA A 69 -6.14 1.51 5.24
CA ALA A 69 -6.01 0.54 4.16
C ALA A 69 -7.28 0.45 3.27
N ILE A 70 -8.47 0.54 3.85
CA ILE A 70 -9.73 0.63 3.09
C ILE A 70 -9.79 1.90 2.23
N ASP A 71 -9.25 3.02 2.71
CA ASP A 71 -9.26 4.28 1.96
C ASP A 71 -8.28 4.23 0.79
N CYS A 72 -7.14 3.55 0.98
CA CYS A 72 -6.22 3.20 -0.08
C CYS A 72 -6.87 2.26 -1.12
N TYR A 73 -7.65 1.27 -0.67
CA TYR A 73 -8.44 0.41 -1.57
C TYR A 73 -9.47 1.21 -2.38
N ARG A 74 -10.19 2.16 -1.78
CA ARG A 74 -11.14 3.02 -2.51
C ARG A 74 -10.46 3.84 -3.60
N LYS A 75 -9.22 4.33 -3.35
CA LYS A 75 -8.39 4.97 -4.39
C LYS A 75 -8.06 4.00 -5.52
N LEU A 76 -7.68 2.76 -5.20
CA LEU A 76 -7.43 1.71 -6.19
C LEU A 76 -8.69 1.41 -7.01
N GLU A 77 -9.82 1.19 -6.36
CA GLU A 77 -11.11 0.88 -6.99
C GLU A 77 -11.57 1.99 -7.95
N SER A 78 -11.29 3.25 -7.62
CA SER A 78 -11.61 4.40 -8.48
C SER A 78 -10.68 4.57 -9.69
N ASN A 79 -9.55 3.85 -9.74
CA ASN A 79 -8.60 3.97 -10.83
C ASN A 79 -9.13 3.30 -12.10
N ARG A 80 -9.21 4.05 -13.21
CA ARG A 80 -9.64 3.53 -14.52
C ARG A 80 -8.83 2.32 -15.01
N LEU A 81 -7.55 2.23 -14.63
CA LEU A 81 -6.67 1.12 -14.99
C LEU A 81 -6.96 -0.14 -14.16
N ALA A 82 -7.57 0.02 -12.97
CA ALA A 82 -8.01 -1.09 -12.14
C ALA A 82 -9.41 -1.63 -12.54
N SER A 83 -10.09 -0.97 -13.49
CA SER A 83 -11.41 -1.41 -13.96
C SER A 83 -11.33 -2.68 -14.80
N SER A 84 -12.23 -3.63 -14.55
CA SER A 84 -12.38 -4.83 -15.39
C SER A 84 -12.89 -4.51 -16.81
N SER A 85 -13.40 -3.29 -17.04
CA SER A 85 -13.80 -2.79 -18.35
C SER A 85 -12.69 -2.02 -19.09
N TYR A 86 -11.47 -1.97 -18.54
CA TYR A 86 -10.33 -1.31 -19.18
C TYR A 86 -10.15 -1.78 -20.63
N ALA A 87 -9.99 -0.83 -21.55
CA ALA A 87 -9.73 -1.10 -22.95
C ALA A 87 -8.22 -1.11 -23.20
N ILE A 88 -7.71 -2.24 -23.70
CA ILE A 88 -6.30 -2.42 -24.06
C ILE A 88 -5.95 -1.41 -25.17
N GLN A 89 -4.84 -0.70 -25.00
CA GLN A 89 -4.40 0.34 -25.94
C GLN A 89 -3.37 -0.18 -26.95
N GLY A 90 -2.56 -1.15 -26.55
CA GLY A 90 -1.74 -1.97 -27.46
C GLY A 90 -2.53 -3.19 -27.98
N PRO A 91 -1.87 -4.37 -28.10
CA PRO A 91 -0.44 -4.64 -27.91
C PRO A 91 0.38 -4.14 -29.11
N PHE A 92 1.67 -3.85 -28.87
CA PHE A 92 2.61 -3.44 -29.92
C PHE A 92 3.63 -4.54 -30.18
N THR A 93 4.10 -4.65 -31.43
CA THR A 93 5.22 -5.56 -31.75
C THR A 93 6.54 -5.07 -31.15
N VAL A 94 6.70 -3.75 -31.03
CA VAL A 94 7.84 -3.09 -30.37
C VAL A 94 7.33 -2.08 -29.36
N ILE A 95 7.85 -2.10 -28.13
CA ILE A 95 7.62 -1.03 -27.14
C ILE A 95 8.94 -0.28 -26.87
N ALA A 96 8.86 1.03 -26.69
CA ALA A 96 10.03 1.86 -26.38
C ALA A 96 9.64 3.12 -25.59
N ARG A 97 10.58 3.66 -24.82
CA ARG A 97 10.41 4.93 -24.09
C ARG A 97 10.84 6.14 -24.92
N ASP A 98 11.72 5.94 -25.88
CA ASP A 98 12.31 6.93 -26.78
C ASP A 98 12.44 6.36 -28.20
N GLY A 99 13.09 7.12 -29.09
CA GLY A 99 13.30 6.72 -30.48
C GLY A 99 12.01 6.68 -31.33
N ILE A 100 12.06 5.93 -32.44
CA ILE A 100 10.98 5.87 -33.43
C ILE A 100 9.67 5.28 -32.86
N ASN A 101 9.78 4.45 -31.83
CA ASN A 101 8.65 3.79 -31.17
C ASN A 101 8.22 4.50 -29.87
N ALA A 102 8.70 5.72 -29.58
CA ALA A 102 8.37 6.45 -28.35
C ALA A 102 6.87 6.65 -28.12
N SER A 103 6.06 6.69 -29.19
CA SER A 103 4.60 6.78 -29.11
C SER A 103 3.94 5.58 -28.42
N THR A 104 4.62 4.44 -28.36
CA THR A 104 4.14 3.23 -27.69
C THR A 104 4.27 3.28 -26.17
N LYS A 105 5.08 4.20 -25.62
CA LYS A 105 5.40 4.29 -24.19
C LYS A 105 4.16 4.35 -23.30
N THR A 106 3.38 5.43 -23.39
CA THR A 106 2.24 5.64 -22.50
C THR A 106 1.16 4.55 -22.66
N PRO A 107 0.73 4.19 -23.89
CA PRO A 107 -0.22 3.10 -24.08
C PRO A 107 0.24 1.76 -23.48
N SER A 108 1.51 1.39 -23.69
CA SER A 108 2.04 0.15 -23.13
C SER A 108 2.16 0.21 -21.62
N GLU A 109 2.68 1.29 -21.03
CA GLU A 109 2.75 1.45 -19.57
C GLU A 109 1.35 1.32 -18.92
N GLU A 110 0.33 1.93 -19.51
CA GLU A 110 -1.03 1.83 -18.98
C GLU A 110 -1.61 0.41 -19.07
N ASP A 111 -1.36 -0.33 -20.15
CA ASP A 111 -1.77 -1.73 -20.26
C ASP A 111 -1.08 -2.62 -19.21
N HIS A 112 0.24 -2.50 -19.06
CA HIS A 112 1.00 -3.31 -18.11
C HIS A 112 0.60 -3.00 -16.66
N LYS A 113 0.34 -1.73 -16.35
CA LYS A 113 -0.19 -1.33 -15.05
C LYS A 113 -1.62 -1.83 -14.86
N ALA A 114 -2.48 -1.75 -15.87
CA ALA A 114 -3.84 -2.25 -15.82
C ALA A 114 -3.88 -3.76 -15.56
N ALA A 115 -2.96 -4.54 -16.14
CA ALA A 115 -2.80 -5.96 -15.85
C ALA A 115 -2.53 -6.18 -14.36
N TYR A 116 -1.53 -5.50 -13.79
CA TYR A 116 -1.19 -5.62 -12.38
C TYR A 116 -2.34 -5.19 -11.45
N LEU A 117 -2.95 -4.02 -11.70
CA LEU A 117 -4.02 -3.51 -10.85
C LEU A 117 -5.28 -4.40 -10.92
N ASN A 118 -5.63 -4.93 -12.08
CA ASN A 118 -6.72 -5.90 -12.19
C ASN A 118 -6.36 -7.23 -11.48
N ALA A 119 -5.12 -7.70 -11.53
CA ALA A 119 -4.71 -8.89 -10.79
C ALA A 119 -4.88 -8.70 -9.28
N VAL A 120 -4.53 -7.52 -8.77
CA VAL A 120 -4.76 -7.14 -7.36
C VAL A 120 -6.27 -7.05 -7.07
N MET A 121 -7.07 -6.41 -7.93
CA MET A 121 -8.53 -6.33 -7.75
C MET A 121 -9.19 -7.71 -7.74
N TRP A 122 -8.77 -8.64 -8.60
CA TRP A 122 -9.18 -10.04 -8.54
C TRP A 122 -8.89 -10.63 -7.17
N CYS A 123 -7.64 -10.49 -6.71
CA CYS A 123 -7.24 -11.01 -5.42
C CYS A 123 -8.08 -10.42 -4.28
N LEU A 124 -8.46 -9.14 -4.31
CA LEU A 124 -9.19 -8.51 -3.21
C LEU A 124 -10.69 -8.79 -3.22
N THR A 125 -11.30 -8.83 -4.41
CA THR A 125 -12.75 -8.86 -4.57
C THR A 125 -13.32 -10.24 -4.89
N GLY A 126 -12.50 -11.14 -5.45
CA GLY A 126 -12.97 -12.40 -6.04
C GLY A 126 -13.85 -12.21 -7.28
N ASN A 127 -13.92 -11.01 -7.87
CA ASN A 127 -14.67 -10.77 -9.08
C ASN A 127 -13.86 -11.21 -10.31
N GLU A 128 -14.30 -12.31 -10.92
CA GLU A 128 -13.66 -12.98 -12.06
C GLU A 128 -13.43 -12.06 -13.26
N ALA A 129 -14.21 -10.98 -13.41
CA ALA A 129 -14.02 -10.02 -14.50
C ALA A 129 -12.61 -9.39 -14.48
N HIS A 130 -12.04 -9.16 -13.30
CA HIS A 130 -10.68 -8.62 -13.16
C HIS A 130 -9.61 -9.65 -13.54
N ALA A 131 -9.79 -10.93 -13.16
CA ALA A 131 -8.88 -12.00 -13.57
C ALA A 131 -8.86 -12.15 -15.09
N LYS A 132 -10.05 -12.16 -15.71
CA LYS A 132 -10.21 -12.22 -17.17
C LYS A 132 -9.55 -11.04 -17.88
N LYS A 133 -9.71 -9.81 -17.37
CA LYS A 133 -9.04 -8.62 -17.93
C LYS A 133 -7.51 -8.74 -17.85
N THR A 134 -6.99 -9.28 -16.75
CA THR A 134 -5.55 -9.50 -16.59
C THR A 134 -5.03 -10.50 -17.62
N ILE A 135 -5.70 -11.64 -17.78
CA ILE A 135 -5.36 -12.68 -18.78
C ILE A 135 -5.44 -12.11 -20.20
N GLU A 136 -6.47 -11.31 -20.50
CA GLU A 136 -6.63 -10.67 -21.81
C GLU A 136 -5.41 -9.81 -22.17
N ILE A 137 -4.92 -8.99 -21.23
CA ILE A 137 -3.72 -8.16 -21.43
C ILE A 137 -2.47 -9.03 -21.58
N LEU A 138 -2.24 -9.99 -20.67
CA LEU A 138 -1.08 -10.87 -20.72
C LEU A 138 -1.01 -11.66 -22.04
N ASN A 139 -2.14 -12.22 -22.48
CA ASN A 139 -2.24 -12.96 -23.74
C ASN A 139 -2.03 -12.06 -24.96
N ALA A 140 -2.56 -10.83 -24.94
CA ALA A 140 -2.37 -9.88 -26.03
C ALA A 140 -0.88 -9.55 -26.24
N TYR A 141 -0.15 -9.27 -25.16
CA TYR A 141 1.28 -8.98 -25.22
C TYR A 141 2.11 -10.23 -25.54
N ALA A 142 1.85 -11.38 -24.93
CA ALA A 142 2.56 -12.62 -25.24
C ALA A 142 2.39 -13.03 -26.72
N GLY A 143 1.21 -12.78 -27.29
CA GLY A 143 0.92 -13.04 -28.70
C GLY A 143 1.62 -12.08 -29.68
N THR A 144 1.95 -10.85 -29.26
CA THR A 144 2.30 -9.76 -30.19
C THR A 144 3.67 -9.15 -29.98
N LEU A 145 4.10 -8.94 -28.74
CA LEU A 145 5.34 -8.25 -28.41
C LEU A 145 6.56 -9.08 -28.86
N ARG A 146 7.52 -8.43 -29.52
CA ARG A 146 8.75 -9.08 -30.03
C ARG A 146 10.02 -8.38 -29.58
N GLU A 147 10.02 -7.07 -29.48
CA GLU A 147 11.23 -6.30 -29.17
C GLU A 147 10.95 -5.15 -28.19
N ILE A 148 11.97 -4.76 -27.44
CA ILE A 148 11.96 -3.57 -26.58
C ILE A 148 13.12 -2.68 -27.01
N GLY A 149 12.78 -1.51 -27.53
CA GLY A 149 13.75 -0.46 -27.88
C GLY A 149 15.02 -0.90 -28.63
N PRO A 150 14.96 -1.68 -29.73
CA PRO A 150 16.15 -2.22 -30.40
C PRO A 150 17.15 -1.16 -30.91
N ASP A 151 16.75 0.11 -31.01
CA ASP A 151 17.58 1.25 -31.40
C ASP A 151 17.46 2.44 -30.41
N ALA A 152 17.11 2.16 -29.15
CA ALA A 152 16.78 3.17 -28.14
C ALA A 152 17.75 3.07 -26.95
N ASN A 153 17.98 4.18 -26.24
CA ASN A 153 18.87 4.16 -25.07
C ASN A 153 18.14 3.75 -23.79
N ASP A 154 16.83 4.00 -23.71
CA ASP A 154 15.99 3.77 -22.52
C ASP A 154 15.37 2.36 -22.48
N ASP A 155 15.87 1.43 -23.30
CA ASP A 155 15.40 0.04 -23.39
C ASP A 155 15.43 -0.72 -22.04
N PRO A 156 16.42 -0.59 -21.14
CA PRO A 156 16.43 -1.34 -19.89
C PRO A 156 15.41 -0.79 -18.91
N LEU A 157 15.16 0.53 -18.91
CA LEU A 157 14.07 1.12 -18.11
C LEU A 157 12.70 0.67 -18.63
N CYS A 158 12.54 0.59 -19.96
CA CYS A 158 11.32 0.09 -20.57
C CYS A 158 11.04 -1.35 -20.13
N ALA A 159 12.03 -2.23 -20.28
CA ALA A 159 11.93 -3.64 -19.92
C ALA A 159 11.72 -3.84 -18.41
N SER A 160 12.47 -3.13 -17.56
CA SER A 160 12.40 -3.31 -16.12
C SER A 160 11.08 -2.81 -15.52
N LEU A 161 10.66 -1.58 -15.82
CA LEU A 161 9.47 -0.99 -15.18
C LEU A 161 8.17 -1.66 -15.64
N GLN A 162 8.01 -1.85 -16.96
CA GLN A 162 6.80 -2.47 -17.51
C GLN A 162 6.79 -3.98 -17.24
N GLY A 163 7.92 -4.65 -17.46
CA GLY A 163 8.06 -6.09 -17.25
C GLY A 163 7.83 -6.48 -15.80
N PHE A 164 8.27 -5.67 -14.83
CA PHE A 164 8.06 -5.94 -13.41
C PHE A 164 6.58 -5.95 -13.00
N LEU A 165 5.78 -5.00 -13.47
CA LEU A 165 4.34 -5.02 -13.18
C LEU A 165 3.64 -6.20 -13.88
N LEU A 166 4.06 -6.51 -15.11
CA LEU A 166 3.50 -7.62 -15.88
C LEU A 166 3.76 -8.98 -15.24
N VAL A 167 4.98 -9.23 -14.77
CA VAL A 167 5.32 -10.50 -14.14
C VAL A 167 4.62 -10.65 -12.79
N ASN A 168 4.44 -9.57 -12.03
CA ASN A 168 3.60 -9.61 -10.83
C ASN A 168 2.13 -9.94 -11.17
N ALA A 169 1.60 -9.43 -12.29
CA ALA A 169 0.26 -9.76 -12.75
C ALA A 169 0.13 -11.25 -13.12
N ALA A 170 1.10 -11.77 -13.90
CA ALA A 170 1.16 -13.17 -14.31
C ALA A 170 1.27 -14.12 -13.11
N GLU A 171 2.16 -13.80 -12.17
CA GLU A 171 2.35 -14.53 -10.91
C GLU A 171 1.05 -14.61 -10.09
N LEU A 172 0.39 -13.48 -9.86
CA LEU A 172 -0.86 -13.43 -9.11
C LEU A 172 -1.93 -14.30 -9.77
N ILE A 173 -2.11 -14.19 -11.09
CA ILE A 173 -3.12 -15.01 -11.79
C ILE A 173 -2.77 -16.49 -11.76
N ARG A 174 -1.52 -16.87 -12.08
CA ARG A 174 -1.04 -18.26 -12.09
C ARG A 174 -1.36 -18.98 -10.78
N TYR A 175 -1.20 -18.31 -9.65
CA TYR A 175 -1.32 -18.93 -8.33
C TYR A 175 -2.61 -18.61 -7.56
N THR A 176 -3.49 -17.77 -8.09
CA THR A 176 -4.75 -17.40 -7.41
C THR A 176 -6.00 -17.59 -8.24
N TYR A 177 -5.89 -17.95 -9.53
CA TYR A 177 -7.02 -18.12 -10.43
C TYR A 177 -6.95 -19.45 -11.18
N GLU A 178 -7.60 -20.49 -10.64
CA GLU A 178 -7.59 -21.85 -11.21
C GLU A 178 -7.92 -21.96 -12.72
N PRO A 179 -8.82 -21.16 -13.32
CA PRO A 179 -9.16 -21.31 -14.74
C PRO A 179 -8.07 -20.88 -15.74
N VAL A 180 -6.92 -20.32 -15.30
CA VAL A 180 -5.81 -20.00 -16.20
C VAL A 180 -5.22 -21.29 -16.80
N SER A 181 -4.97 -21.31 -18.11
CA SER A 181 -4.45 -22.50 -18.77
C SER A 181 -2.92 -22.56 -18.74
N GLN A 182 -2.35 -23.77 -18.75
CA GLN A 182 -0.91 -23.94 -18.88
C GLN A 182 -0.38 -23.34 -20.19
N THR A 183 -1.15 -23.42 -21.28
CA THR A 183 -0.78 -22.80 -22.56
C THR A 183 -0.60 -21.29 -22.46
N ASP A 184 -1.47 -20.61 -21.69
CA ASP A 184 -1.34 -19.17 -21.46
C ASP A 184 -0.06 -18.89 -20.64
N ILE A 185 0.15 -19.66 -19.55
CA ILE A 185 1.35 -19.54 -18.71
C ILE A 185 2.62 -19.72 -19.55
N ASP A 186 2.71 -20.78 -20.36
CA ASP A 186 3.86 -21.06 -21.23
C ASP A 186 4.13 -19.91 -22.21
N ALA A 187 3.07 -19.29 -22.74
CA ALA A 187 3.20 -18.13 -23.62
C ALA A 187 3.75 -16.90 -22.88
N TRP A 188 3.33 -16.66 -21.63
CA TRP A 188 3.85 -15.57 -20.81
C TRP A 188 5.32 -15.80 -20.44
N GLU A 189 5.68 -17.03 -20.03
CA GLU A 189 7.07 -17.41 -19.77
C GLU A 189 7.96 -17.16 -20.99
N LYS A 190 7.49 -17.58 -22.18
CA LYS A 190 8.20 -17.36 -23.44
C LYS A 190 8.41 -15.87 -23.74
N MET A 191 7.41 -15.03 -23.49
CA MET A 191 7.53 -13.58 -23.65
C MET A 191 8.60 -13.01 -22.70
N PHE A 192 8.57 -13.35 -21.41
CA PHE A 192 9.58 -12.87 -20.46
C PHE A 192 10.99 -13.32 -20.85
N ARG A 193 11.17 -14.60 -21.18
CA ARG A 193 12.47 -15.18 -21.56
C ARG A 193 13.05 -14.59 -22.84
N ASN A 194 12.21 -14.31 -23.84
CA ASN A 194 12.70 -13.94 -25.16
C ASN A 194 12.71 -12.44 -25.43
N VAL A 195 11.92 -11.65 -24.69
CA VAL A 195 11.78 -10.21 -24.95
C VAL A 195 12.34 -9.36 -23.82
N PHE A 196 11.98 -9.65 -22.57
CA PHE A 196 12.36 -8.80 -21.43
C PHE A 196 13.73 -9.13 -20.86
N ILE A 197 13.99 -10.43 -20.63
CA ILE A 197 15.23 -10.89 -19.99
C ILE A 197 16.49 -10.53 -20.80
N PRO A 198 16.54 -10.69 -22.14
CA PRO A 198 17.75 -10.40 -22.90
C PRO A 198 18.21 -8.94 -22.79
N VAL A 199 17.27 -7.99 -22.81
CA VAL A 199 17.54 -6.54 -22.69
C VAL A 199 18.25 -6.22 -21.38
N LEU A 200 17.71 -6.74 -20.26
CA LEU A 200 18.26 -6.47 -18.94
C LEU A 200 19.55 -7.27 -18.66
N ARG A 201 19.69 -8.48 -19.23
CA ARG A 201 20.96 -9.23 -19.15
C ARG A 201 22.07 -8.51 -19.90
N GLU A 202 21.77 -7.92 -21.05
CA GLU A 202 22.71 -7.07 -21.79
C GLU A 202 23.08 -5.83 -20.97
N PHE A 203 22.11 -5.20 -20.29
CA PHE A 203 22.37 -4.10 -19.37
C PHE A 203 23.35 -4.50 -18.25
N PHE A 204 23.13 -5.64 -17.57
CA PHE A 204 24.04 -6.14 -16.53
C PHE A 204 25.47 -6.44 -17.04
N ALA A 205 25.59 -6.85 -18.31
CA ALA A 205 26.89 -7.17 -18.91
C ALA A 205 27.68 -5.92 -19.37
N LYS A 206 27.03 -4.76 -19.53
CA LYS A 206 27.69 -3.52 -19.97
C LYS A 206 28.37 -2.80 -18.80
N PRO A 207 29.52 -2.13 -19.03
CA PRO A 207 30.05 -1.18 -18.06
C PRO A 207 29.03 -0.09 -17.75
N ALA A 208 28.93 0.32 -16.48
CA ALA A 208 28.01 1.36 -16.03
C ALA A 208 28.01 2.59 -16.97
N TYR A 209 26.82 3.02 -17.39
CA TYR A 209 26.66 4.13 -18.33
C TYR A 209 25.48 5.05 -18.05
N THR A 210 24.74 4.80 -16.95
CA THR A 210 23.50 5.51 -16.60
C THR A 210 23.49 5.94 -15.13
N ASN A 211 22.45 6.68 -14.73
CA ASN A 211 22.21 6.92 -13.30
C ASN A 211 21.67 5.64 -12.62
N GLY A 212 21.84 5.53 -11.31
CA GLY A 212 21.59 4.28 -10.59
C GLY A 212 20.14 3.80 -10.57
N ASN A 213 19.15 4.68 -10.79
CA ASN A 213 17.74 4.25 -10.83
C ASN A 213 17.48 3.16 -11.89
N TRP A 214 18.27 3.10 -12.96
CA TRP A 214 18.17 2.08 -14.01
C TRP A 214 18.57 0.70 -13.48
N GLY A 215 19.72 0.61 -12.81
CA GLY A 215 20.17 -0.64 -12.18
C GLY A 215 19.22 -1.11 -11.10
N THR A 216 18.73 -0.21 -10.24
CA THR A 216 17.73 -0.58 -9.21
C THR A 216 16.45 -1.15 -9.82
N ALA A 217 15.98 -0.61 -10.96
CA ALA A 217 14.81 -1.12 -11.67
C ALA A 217 15.07 -2.50 -12.27
N ALA A 218 16.25 -2.69 -12.89
CA ALA A 218 16.64 -3.96 -13.50
C ALA A 218 16.74 -5.09 -12.44
N ILE A 219 17.29 -4.81 -11.25
CA ILE A 219 17.38 -5.77 -10.14
C ILE A 219 16.00 -6.33 -9.78
N LYS A 220 15.02 -5.48 -9.46
CA LYS A 220 13.68 -5.95 -9.04
C LYS A 220 12.97 -6.74 -10.13
N ALA A 221 13.15 -6.34 -11.40
CA ALA A 221 12.53 -7.01 -12.54
C ALA A 221 13.12 -8.42 -12.74
N PHE A 222 14.45 -8.55 -12.74
CA PHE A 222 15.12 -9.85 -12.84
C PHE A 222 14.76 -10.79 -11.69
N MET A 223 14.74 -10.29 -10.46
CA MET A 223 14.30 -11.12 -9.32
C MET A 223 12.86 -11.61 -9.51
N GLY A 224 11.95 -10.73 -9.96
CA GLY A 224 10.57 -11.11 -10.26
C GLY A 224 10.45 -12.16 -11.37
N PHE A 225 11.23 -12.03 -12.45
CA PHE A 225 11.30 -13.03 -13.50
C PHE A 225 11.85 -14.37 -12.99
N GLY A 226 12.92 -14.34 -12.18
CA GLY A 226 13.51 -15.55 -11.60
C GLY A 226 12.52 -16.33 -10.75
N VAL A 227 11.75 -15.64 -9.91
CA VAL A 227 10.67 -16.27 -9.13
C VAL A 227 9.61 -16.86 -10.07
N PHE A 228 8.98 -16.07 -10.94
CA PHE A 228 7.88 -16.55 -11.80
C PHE A 228 8.25 -17.74 -12.71
N LEU A 229 9.52 -17.78 -13.15
CA LEU A 229 10.06 -18.79 -14.06
C LEU A 229 10.65 -20.01 -13.35
N ASP A 230 10.60 -20.06 -12.02
CA ASP A 230 11.30 -21.05 -11.21
C ASP A 230 12.80 -21.16 -11.58
N ASP A 231 13.45 -20.02 -11.84
CA ASP A 231 14.82 -19.92 -12.36
C ASP A 231 15.77 -19.30 -11.32
N GLU A 232 16.39 -20.18 -10.52
CA GLU A 232 17.32 -19.80 -9.46
C GLU A 232 18.55 -19.03 -9.98
N SER A 233 19.06 -19.41 -11.16
CA SER A 233 20.21 -18.72 -11.75
C SER A 233 19.86 -17.26 -12.05
N LEU A 234 18.72 -17.04 -12.68
CA LEU A 234 18.25 -15.70 -13.02
C LEU A 234 18.01 -14.84 -11.76
N TYR A 235 17.42 -15.43 -10.71
CA TYR A 235 17.24 -14.76 -9.43
C TYR A 235 18.58 -14.37 -8.80
N ASN A 236 19.53 -15.32 -8.74
CA ASN A 236 20.85 -15.10 -8.12
C ASN A 236 21.71 -14.11 -8.92
N GLU A 237 21.58 -14.02 -10.25
CA GLU A 237 22.22 -12.98 -11.07
C GLU A 237 21.84 -11.56 -10.57
N ALA A 238 20.56 -11.33 -10.26
CA ALA A 238 20.12 -10.03 -9.73
C ALA A 238 20.50 -9.78 -8.28
N VAL A 239 20.51 -10.83 -7.44
CA VAL A 239 21.02 -10.73 -6.07
C VAL A 239 22.51 -10.35 -6.08
N ASP A 240 23.31 -10.99 -6.93
CA ASP A 240 24.72 -10.63 -7.09
C ASP A 240 24.88 -9.19 -7.59
N PHE A 241 24.09 -8.77 -8.57
CA PHE A 241 24.11 -7.39 -9.05
C PHE A 241 23.73 -6.36 -7.95
N PHE A 242 22.76 -6.69 -7.09
CA PHE A 242 22.38 -5.86 -5.95
C PHE A 242 23.55 -5.61 -4.99
N TYR A 243 24.35 -6.64 -4.68
CA TYR A 243 25.48 -6.56 -3.75
C TYR A 243 26.77 -6.05 -4.41
N ASN A 244 27.09 -6.59 -5.58
CA ASN A 244 28.42 -6.54 -6.19
C ASN A 244 28.44 -5.91 -7.58
N GLY A 245 27.28 -5.48 -8.10
CA GLY A 245 27.18 -4.86 -9.41
C GLY A 245 28.08 -3.64 -9.53
N ASN A 246 28.94 -3.61 -10.55
CA ASN A 246 29.73 -2.44 -10.91
C ASN A 246 28.87 -1.45 -11.72
N ASP A 247 27.81 -0.99 -11.09
CA ASP A 247 26.82 -0.05 -11.61
C ASP A 247 26.39 0.91 -10.50
N ASN A 248 25.87 2.08 -10.90
CA ASN A 248 25.35 3.07 -9.96
C ASN A 248 24.13 2.59 -9.17
N GLY A 249 23.43 1.55 -9.65
CA GLY A 249 22.23 1.00 -9.03
C GLY A 249 22.45 -0.10 -8.00
N SER A 250 23.69 -0.60 -7.81
CA SER A 250 23.98 -1.53 -6.70
C SER A 250 23.90 -0.81 -5.36
N LEU A 251 23.55 -1.52 -4.28
CA LEU A 251 23.11 -0.91 -3.02
C LEU A 251 24.07 0.17 -2.48
N THR A 252 25.37 -0.15 -2.42
CA THR A 252 26.39 0.75 -1.84
C THR A 252 26.86 1.83 -2.80
N ASN A 253 26.66 1.64 -4.11
CA ASN A 253 26.92 2.65 -5.13
C ASN A 253 25.74 3.61 -5.30
N TYR A 254 24.53 3.20 -4.88
CA TYR A 254 23.34 4.04 -4.94
C TYR A 254 23.09 4.81 -3.66
N ILE A 255 23.39 4.22 -2.50
CA ILE A 255 23.20 4.83 -1.18
C ILE A 255 24.54 4.84 -0.43
N SER A 256 25.05 6.02 -0.13
CA SER A 256 26.27 6.20 0.65
C SER A 256 26.08 5.86 2.14
N GLU A 257 27.17 5.78 2.89
CA GLU A 257 27.14 5.50 4.34
C GLU A 257 26.34 6.55 5.15
N THR A 258 26.24 7.79 4.65
CA THR A 258 25.45 8.84 5.32
C THR A 258 23.96 8.77 4.99
N GLY A 259 23.56 7.86 4.08
CA GLY A 259 22.20 7.76 3.55
C GLY A 259 21.93 8.66 2.34
N GLN A 260 22.87 9.55 1.97
CA GLN A 260 22.76 10.30 0.74
C GLN A 260 22.66 9.32 -0.44
N CYS A 261 21.63 9.50 -1.27
CA CYS A 261 21.43 8.75 -2.51
C CYS A 261 22.21 9.43 -3.65
N GLN A 262 22.72 8.63 -4.59
CA GLN A 262 23.44 9.07 -5.78
C GLN A 262 22.66 10.15 -6.56
N GLU A 263 21.33 10.01 -6.64
CA GLU A 263 20.41 10.93 -7.34
C GLU A 263 20.04 12.18 -6.52
N SER A 264 20.48 12.32 -5.26
CA SER A 264 20.04 13.41 -4.37
C SER A 264 20.39 14.81 -4.90
N GLY A 265 21.46 14.92 -5.70
CA GLY A 265 21.86 16.17 -6.36
C GLY A 265 21.06 16.49 -7.63
N ARG A 266 20.33 15.52 -8.20
CA ARG A 266 19.51 15.69 -9.41
C ARG A 266 18.12 16.21 -9.04
N ASP A 267 17.32 15.37 -8.39
CA ASP A 267 15.99 15.68 -7.88
C ASP A 267 15.52 14.62 -6.88
N GLN A 268 14.53 14.99 -6.07
CA GLN A 268 14.02 14.09 -5.03
C GLN A 268 13.10 13.00 -5.57
N ASN A 269 12.48 13.23 -6.73
CA ASN A 269 11.59 12.27 -7.36
C ASN A 269 12.34 10.99 -7.78
N HIS A 270 13.50 11.11 -8.45
CA HIS A 270 14.37 9.98 -8.82
C HIS A 270 15.07 9.35 -7.62
N THR A 271 15.37 10.15 -6.58
CA THR A 271 15.90 9.63 -5.31
C THR A 271 14.91 8.63 -4.69
N MET A 272 13.63 9.01 -4.56
CA MET A 272 12.60 8.13 -4.02
C MET A 272 12.29 6.96 -4.97
N LEU A 273 12.40 7.15 -6.29
CA LEU A 273 12.21 6.09 -7.28
C LEU A 273 13.14 4.90 -7.04
N GLY A 274 14.46 5.12 -7.03
CA GLY A 274 15.41 4.02 -6.87
C GLY A 274 15.41 3.42 -5.46
N LEU A 275 15.12 4.21 -4.42
CA LEU A 275 14.89 3.67 -3.07
C LEU A 275 13.71 2.69 -3.05
N GLY A 276 12.61 3.06 -3.70
CA GLY A 276 11.44 2.18 -3.87
C GLY A 276 11.79 0.89 -4.60
N HIS A 277 12.56 0.97 -5.69
CA HIS A 277 13.01 -0.21 -6.44
C HIS A 277 13.85 -1.16 -5.59
N LEU A 278 14.81 -0.65 -4.81
CA LEU A 278 15.62 -1.46 -3.91
C LEU A 278 14.76 -2.08 -2.80
N ALA A 279 13.77 -1.35 -2.29
CA ALA A 279 12.85 -1.91 -1.30
C ALA A 279 11.97 -3.02 -1.88
N GLU A 280 11.54 -2.90 -3.14
CA GLU A 280 10.81 -3.96 -3.86
C GLU A 280 11.70 -5.19 -4.07
N ALA A 281 12.97 -5.03 -4.47
CA ALA A 281 13.93 -6.12 -4.56
C ALA A 281 14.14 -6.82 -3.20
N CYS A 282 14.29 -6.05 -2.12
CA CYS A 282 14.42 -6.59 -0.77
C CYS A 282 13.16 -7.33 -0.32
N GLU A 283 11.96 -6.85 -0.65
CA GLU A 283 10.70 -7.51 -0.29
C GLU A 283 10.52 -8.82 -1.08
N ILE A 284 10.93 -8.87 -2.35
CA ILE A 284 10.95 -10.13 -3.13
C ILE A 284 11.86 -11.14 -2.43
N ALA A 285 13.08 -10.76 -2.05
CA ALA A 285 13.96 -11.66 -1.30
C ALA A 285 13.36 -12.10 0.03
N TYR A 286 12.74 -11.17 0.77
CA TYR A 286 12.07 -11.49 2.03
C TYR A 286 10.95 -12.52 1.84
N ASN A 287 10.15 -12.38 0.78
CA ASN A 287 9.09 -13.33 0.43
C ASN A 287 9.66 -14.72 0.07
N GLN A 288 10.87 -14.76 -0.47
CA GLN A 288 11.66 -15.98 -0.69
C GLN A 288 12.44 -16.45 0.55
N LYS A 289 12.07 -15.95 1.75
CA LYS A 289 12.68 -16.28 3.05
C LYS A 289 14.14 -15.86 3.17
N ASN A 290 14.59 -14.91 2.35
CA ASN A 290 15.92 -14.33 2.39
C ASN A 290 15.87 -12.90 2.96
N GLU A 291 16.17 -12.74 4.25
CA GLU A 291 16.20 -11.43 4.91
C GLU A 291 17.49 -10.63 4.67
N THR A 292 18.47 -11.20 3.96
CA THR A 292 19.82 -10.60 3.89
C THR A 292 19.84 -9.28 3.14
N LEU A 293 19.03 -9.11 2.09
CA LEU A 293 19.04 -7.89 1.27
C LEU A 293 18.62 -6.65 2.07
N TYR A 294 17.61 -6.77 2.95
CA TYR A 294 17.24 -5.66 3.84
C TYR A 294 18.34 -5.34 4.86
N SER A 295 19.06 -6.35 5.37
CA SER A 295 20.12 -6.15 6.37
C SER A 295 21.49 -5.81 5.77
N ALA A 296 21.60 -5.80 4.44
CA ALA A 296 22.82 -5.55 3.71
C ALA A 296 23.48 -4.22 4.10
N SER A 297 24.82 -4.24 4.25
CA SER A 297 25.64 -3.07 4.57
C SER A 297 25.09 -2.26 5.76
N GLU A 298 24.88 -2.95 6.89
CA GLU A 298 24.34 -2.40 8.13
C GLU A 298 22.96 -1.73 8.00
N ASN A 299 22.04 -2.37 7.26
CA ASN A 299 20.73 -1.81 6.89
C ASN A 299 20.86 -0.52 6.05
N ARG A 300 21.73 -0.50 5.03
CA ARG A 300 22.00 0.68 4.20
C ARG A 300 20.74 1.32 3.63
N LEU A 301 19.77 0.50 3.23
CA LEU A 301 18.51 0.97 2.69
C LEU A 301 17.67 1.73 3.74
N LEU A 302 17.67 1.30 5.01
CA LEU A 302 17.05 2.05 6.11
C LEU A 302 17.66 3.46 6.21
N THR A 303 18.99 3.55 6.22
CA THR A 303 19.71 4.83 6.31
C THR A 303 19.37 5.74 5.13
N GLY A 304 19.25 5.19 3.91
CA GLY A 304 18.82 5.94 2.73
C GLY A 304 17.39 6.50 2.84
N TYR A 305 16.46 5.70 3.36
CA TYR A 305 15.08 6.13 3.60
C TYR A 305 14.99 7.23 4.66
N GLU A 306 15.67 7.08 5.81
CA GLU A 306 15.66 8.08 6.87
C GLU A 306 16.30 9.41 6.44
N TYR A 307 17.42 9.35 5.70
CA TYR A 307 18.04 10.53 5.11
C TYR A 307 17.08 11.25 4.17
N THR A 308 16.49 10.51 3.23
CA THR A 308 15.62 11.06 2.19
C THR A 308 14.34 11.62 2.78
N ALA A 309 13.73 10.91 3.73
CA ALA A 309 12.56 11.37 4.45
C ALA A 309 12.87 12.66 5.23
N LYS A 310 13.96 12.69 6.00
CA LYS A 310 14.38 13.89 6.76
C LYS A 310 14.53 15.09 5.82
N TYR A 311 15.26 14.96 4.73
CA TYR A 311 15.44 16.07 3.80
C TYR A 311 14.12 16.54 3.19
N ASN A 312 13.28 15.62 2.71
CA ASN A 312 12.01 15.95 2.06
C ASN A 312 10.95 16.51 3.02
N LEU A 313 11.06 16.27 4.33
CA LEU A 313 10.22 16.89 5.35
C LEU A 313 10.56 18.37 5.62
N GLY A 314 11.63 18.89 5.03
CA GLY A 314 12.05 20.30 5.14
C GLY A 314 13.28 20.55 6.02
N TYR A 315 13.86 19.50 6.60
CA TYR A 315 15.08 19.63 7.39
C TYR A 315 16.30 19.85 6.48
N ASN A 316 17.17 20.81 6.83
CA ASN A 316 18.33 21.20 6.03
C ASN A 316 19.66 20.70 6.62
N ASP A 317 19.63 20.03 7.76
CA ASP A 317 20.76 19.47 8.49
C ASP A 317 21.00 17.99 8.10
N VAL A 318 21.02 17.72 6.80
CA VAL A 318 21.44 16.43 6.23
C VAL A 318 22.82 16.58 5.58
N PRO A 319 23.75 15.64 5.78
CA PRO A 319 25.08 15.73 5.18
C PRO A 319 25.00 15.50 3.66
N PHE A 320 25.48 16.44 2.87
CA PHE A 320 25.61 16.27 1.42
C PHE A 320 27.07 16.45 1.00
N VAL A 321 27.59 15.49 0.25
CA VAL A 321 28.93 15.56 -0.35
C VAL A 321 28.83 15.35 -1.84
N THR A 322 29.71 16.01 -2.60
CA THR A 322 29.86 15.67 -4.02
C THR A 322 30.35 14.24 -4.13
N TRP A 323 29.56 13.41 -4.81
CA TRP A 323 29.79 11.99 -4.94
C TRP A 323 30.21 11.69 -6.38
N GLN A 324 31.43 11.19 -6.59
CA GLN A 324 31.78 10.62 -7.89
C GLN A 324 31.17 9.22 -8.03
N ASP A 325 30.25 9.07 -8.98
CA ASP A 325 29.60 7.81 -9.29
C ASP A 325 30.51 6.86 -10.08
N VAL A 326 30.09 5.61 -10.29
CA VAL A 326 30.87 4.55 -10.97
C VAL A 326 31.27 4.96 -12.38
N THR A 327 30.42 5.71 -13.09
CA THR A 327 30.71 6.19 -14.45
C THR A 327 31.62 7.43 -14.46
N GLY A 328 31.67 8.16 -13.34
CA GLY A 328 32.26 9.49 -13.23
C GLY A 328 31.51 10.59 -13.98
N ARG A 329 30.29 10.32 -14.50
CA ARG A 329 29.51 11.24 -15.33
C ARG A 329 28.29 11.82 -14.62
N TYR A 330 27.72 11.10 -13.67
CA TYR A 330 26.40 11.33 -13.11
C TYR A 330 26.50 11.30 -11.58
N SER A 331 26.95 12.41 -10.96
CA SER A 331 26.79 12.78 -9.53
C SER A 331 27.72 13.90 -9.06
N ASN A 332 28.28 14.68 -9.97
CA ASN A 332 29.17 15.81 -9.67
C ASN A 332 28.47 17.06 -9.08
N TRP A 333 27.25 16.92 -8.57
CA TRP A 333 26.51 18.02 -7.94
C TRP A 333 27.18 18.48 -6.65
N THR A 334 27.22 19.78 -6.44
CA THR A 334 27.85 20.42 -5.26
C THR A 334 26.84 20.79 -4.17
N VAL A 335 25.55 20.67 -4.48
CA VAL A 335 24.44 20.91 -3.55
C VAL A 335 23.36 19.85 -3.74
N ILE A 336 22.67 19.52 -2.66
CA ILE A 336 21.47 18.69 -2.73
C ILE A 336 20.36 19.44 -3.49
N SER A 337 19.63 18.74 -4.35
CA SER A 337 18.59 19.36 -5.17
C SER A 337 17.35 19.71 -4.36
N THR A 338 16.78 20.88 -4.60
CA THR A 338 15.45 21.26 -4.09
C THR A 338 14.32 20.87 -5.04
N ALA A 339 14.63 20.34 -6.23
CA ALA A 339 13.63 19.89 -7.18
C ALA A 339 12.82 18.73 -6.60
N ASP A 340 11.49 18.82 -6.73
CA ASP A 340 10.49 17.87 -6.21
C ASP A 340 10.54 17.62 -4.70
N ARG A 341 11.22 18.48 -3.95
CA ARG A 341 11.33 18.34 -2.49
C ARG A 341 9.96 18.40 -1.83
N GLY A 342 9.64 17.38 -1.04
CA GLY A 342 8.35 17.24 -0.35
C GLY A 342 7.21 16.71 -1.23
N SER A 343 7.46 16.44 -2.51
CA SER A 343 6.54 15.74 -3.40
C SER A 343 6.77 14.23 -3.28
N PHE A 344 6.09 13.60 -2.33
CA PHE A 344 6.37 12.21 -1.95
C PHE A 344 5.80 11.17 -2.92
N ARG A 345 6.62 10.17 -3.26
CA ARG A 345 6.18 8.93 -3.93
C ARG A 345 5.60 7.92 -2.91
N PRO A 346 4.65 7.06 -3.30
CA PRO A 346 4.09 6.00 -2.44
C PRO A 346 5.03 4.79 -2.32
N VAL A 347 6.19 4.98 -1.69
CA VAL A 347 7.27 3.99 -1.59
C VAL A 347 7.78 3.80 -0.16
N PHE A 348 7.13 4.40 0.84
CA PHE A 348 7.66 4.42 2.21
C PHE A 348 7.14 3.25 3.07
N GLU A 349 5.91 2.80 2.84
CA GLU A 349 5.26 1.75 3.64
C GLU A 349 6.01 0.41 3.57
N ILE A 350 6.58 0.06 2.41
CA ILE A 350 7.31 -1.20 2.19
C ILE A 350 8.55 -1.32 3.09
N ALA A 351 9.39 -0.29 3.11
CA ALA A 351 10.59 -0.26 3.95
C ALA A 351 10.22 -0.11 5.44
N TYR A 352 9.25 0.75 5.76
CA TYR A 352 8.81 0.96 7.14
C TYR A 352 8.24 -0.33 7.75
N ASN A 353 7.42 -1.06 7.00
CA ASN A 353 6.88 -2.34 7.43
C ASN A 353 8.00 -3.33 7.78
N HIS A 354 9.04 -3.45 6.95
CA HIS A 354 10.16 -4.33 7.27
C HIS A 354 10.90 -3.86 8.53
N TYR A 355 11.50 -2.67 8.50
CA TYR A 355 12.43 -2.26 9.55
C TYR A 355 11.75 -1.95 10.88
N VAL A 356 10.63 -1.23 10.87
CA VAL A 356 9.96 -0.84 12.11
C VAL A 356 9.04 -1.96 12.57
N THR A 357 8.16 -2.44 11.71
CA THR A 357 7.14 -3.38 12.18
C THR A 357 7.65 -4.80 12.36
N ARG A 358 8.38 -5.36 11.38
CA ARG A 358 8.91 -6.73 11.49
C ARG A 358 10.15 -6.79 12.39
N LYS A 359 11.03 -5.78 12.35
CA LYS A 359 12.34 -5.81 13.05
C LYS A 359 12.43 -4.93 14.29
N GLY A 360 11.42 -4.11 14.61
CA GLY A 360 11.40 -3.27 15.81
C GLY A 360 12.43 -2.13 15.82
N LEU A 361 12.96 -1.76 14.66
CA LEU A 361 13.88 -0.63 14.51
C LEU A 361 13.13 0.70 14.49
N LYS A 362 13.86 1.80 14.39
CA LYS A 362 13.28 3.16 14.37
C LYS A 362 13.52 3.83 13.03
N MET A 363 12.46 4.36 12.44
CA MET A 363 12.50 5.21 11.26
C MET A 363 11.61 6.45 11.46
N PRO A 364 11.95 7.35 12.42
CA PRO A 364 11.09 8.44 12.84
C PRO A 364 10.76 9.46 11.73
N TYR A 365 11.66 9.69 10.77
CA TYR A 365 11.36 10.61 9.66
C TYR A 365 10.47 9.93 8.62
N THR A 366 10.72 8.67 8.32
CA THR A 366 9.86 7.88 7.43
C THR A 366 8.45 7.75 8.01
N GLN A 367 8.32 7.57 9.32
CA GLN A 367 7.02 7.57 10.01
C GLN A 367 6.26 8.90 9.82
N GLN A 368 6.96 10.04 9.91
CA GLN A 368 6.36 11.35 9.66
C GLN A 368 5.90 11.50 8.20
N VAL A 369 6.68 11.00 7.24
CA VAL A 369 6.27 11.00 5.82
C VAL A 369 5.01 10.17 5.64
N ILE A 370 5.01 8.93 6.11
CA ILE A 370 3.84 8.02 6.04
C ILE A 370 2.61 8.67 6.69
N SER A 371 2.78 9.34 7.84
CA SER A 371 1.69 10.02 8.53
C SER A 371 1.10 11.19 7.73
N ARG A 372 1.88 11.82 6.83
CA ARG A 372 1.42 12.92 5.96
C ARG A 372 0.74 12.44 4.68
N ILE A 373 1.14 11.29 4.16
CA ILE A 373 0.73 10.83 2.81
C ILE A 373 -0.24 9.66 2.82
N SER A 374 -0.44 9.01 3.97
CA SER A 374 -1.40 7.92 4.14
C SER A 374 -2.84 8.43 4.05
N PRO A 375 -3.75 7.73 3.32
CA PRO A 375 -3.49 6.57 2.49
C PRO A 375 -2.73 6.92 1.21
N GLU A 376 -1.66 6.17 0.94
CA GLU A 376 -0.90 6.27 -0.31
C GLU A 376 -1.79 5.98 -1.54
N GLY A 377 -1.47 6.63 -2.66
CA GLY A 377 -2.25 6.54 -3.90
C GLY A 377 -1.52 5.84 -5.03
N GLU A 378 -1.97 6.14 -6.24
CA GLU A 378 -1.40 5.61 -7.48
C GLU A 378 0.09 5.98 -7.65
N ALA A 379 0.86 5.06 -8.21
CA ALA A 379 2.22 5.32 -8.67
C ALA A 379 2.27 6.17 -9.96
N GLN A 380 3.36 6.90 -10.17
CA GLN A 380 3.63 7.53 -11.45
C GLN A 380 3.97 6.45 -12.50
N TRP A 381 3.22 6.39 -13.61
CA TRP A 381 3.41 5.41 -14.70
C TRP A 381 3.56 3.97 -14.18
N CYS A 382 4.58 3.23 -14.63
CA CYS A 382 4.96 1.88 -14.19
C CYS A 382 6.14 1.86 -13.20
N ASP A 383 6.49 2.99 -12.60
CA ASP A 383 7.71 3.12 -11.81
C ASP A 383 7.73 2.16 -10.60
N HIS A 384 6.59 1.94 -9.96
CA HIS A 384 6.41 1.09 -8.77
C HIS A 384 4.91 0.72 -8.65
N PRO A 385 4.48 -0.23 -7.78
CA PRO A 385 3.09 -0.69 -7.75
C PRO A 385 2.12 0.37 -7.19
N GLY A 386 2.60 1.30 -6.36
CA GLY A 386 1.77 2.28 -5.65
C GLY A 386 0.95 1.64 -4.53
N TYR A 387 0.03 2.40 -3.93
CA TYR A 387 -0.93 1.91 -2.93
C TYR A 387 -0.29 1.22 -1.71
N GLY A 388 0.92 1.62 -1.29
CA GLY A 388 1.69 0.91 -0.27
C GLY A 388 1.00 0.79 1.09
N THR A 389 0.13 1.74 1.43
CA THR A 389 -0.73 1.68 2.63
C THR A 389 -1.64 0.45 2.65
N LEU A 390 -2.12 0.00 1.48
CA LEU A 390 -2.85 -1.25 1.34
C LEU A 390 -1.89 -2.44 1.17
N LEU A 391 -0.91 -2.31 0.27
CA LEU A 391 -0.10 -3.43 -0.19
C LEU A 391 0.87 -3.96 0.87
N PHE A 392 1.54 -3.08 1.63
CA PHE A 392 2.70 -3.45 2.43
C PHE A 392 2.52 -3.26 3.92
N ARG A 393 1.60 -2.40 4.36
CA ARG A 393 1.35 -2.18 5.78
C ARG A 393 0.89 -3.49 6.46
N SER A 394 1.53 -3.82 7.58
CA SER A 394 1.11 -4.90 8.47
C SER A 394 0.08 -4.41 9.49
N GLU A 395 -0.67 -5.32 10.11
CA GLU A 395 -1.63 -5.00 11.18
C GLU A 395 -0.97 -4.25 12.36
N SER A 396 0.30 -4.55 12.65
CA SER A 396 1.12 -3.87 13.66
C SER A 396 1.83 -2.59 13.17
N GLY A 397 1.79 -2.31 11.85
CA GLY A 397 2.32 -1.09 11.22
C GLY A 397 1.23 -0.06 10.90
N MET A 398 -0.02 -0.40 11.16
CA MET A 398 -1.09 0.56 11.35
C MET A 398 -0.82 1.33 12.66
N PRO A 399 -1.36 2.55 12.86
CA PRO A 399 -1.73 2.88 14.24
C PRO A 399 -2.57 1.68 14.73
N PRO A 400 -2.19 0.99 15.82
CA PRO A 400 -2.53 -0.44 15.95
C PRO A 400 -4.04 -0.65 15.91
N SER A 401 -4.56 -1.67 15.22
CA SER A 401 -5.99 -2.02 15.31
C SER A 401 -6.43 -2.31 16.75
N GLU A 402 -5.48 -2.70 17.60
CA GLU A 402 -5.64 -2.87 19.03
C GLU A 402 -6.03 -1.54 19.71
N GLY A 403 -7.30 -1.44 20.09
CA GLY A 403 -7.88 -0.28 20.74
C GLY A 403 -8.53 0.75 19.82
N ALA A 404 -8.54 0.53 18.50
CA ALA A 404 -9.26 1.38 17.56
C ALA A 404 -10.78 1.22 17.75
N VAL A 405 -11.52 2.32 17.64
CA VAL A 405 -12.98 2.32 17.79
C VAL A 405 -13.59 3.08 16.62
N ASP A 406 -14.48 2.42 15.89
CA ASP A 406 -15.40 3.05 14.95
C ASP A 406 -16.82 2.49 15.17
N GLY A 407 -17.55 3.13 16.07
CA GLY A 407 -18.85 2.70 16.55
C GLY A 407 -20.00 3.54 16.01
N LYS A 408 -21.09 2.88 15.68
CA LYS A 408 -22.35 3.52 15.30
C LYS A 408 -23.17 3.87 16.54
N GLY A 409 -24.11 4.80 16.42
CA GLY A 409 -25.08 5.08 17.48
C GLY A 409 -25.83 3.83 17.92
N THR A 410 -26.19 2.96 16.97
CA THR A 410 -26.93 1.71 17.21
C THR A 410 -26.21 0.65 18.04
N ASP A 411 -24.90 0.81 18.28
CA ASP A 411 -24.13 -0.01 19.21
C ASP A 411 -24.50 0.25 20.68
N TRP A 412 -25.18 1.37 20.96
CA TRP A 412 -25.63 1.74 22.28
C TRP A 412 -27.02 1.16 22.58
N LYS A 413 -27.30 0.96 23.87
CA LYS A 413 -28.61 0.55 24.38
C LYS A 413 -29.00 1.40 25.58
N VAL A 414 -30.25 1.86 25.62
CA VAL A 414 -30.80 2.53 26.81
C VAL A 414 -30.87 1.54 27.98
N VAL A 415 -30.49 1.98 29.17
CA VAL A 415 -30.49 1.15 30.39
C VAL A 415 -31.25 1.77 31.56
N THR A 416 -31.79 2.98 31.39
CA THR A 416 -32.68 3.58 32.39
C THR A 416 -34.09 2.99 32.30
N ASN A 417 -34.64 2.58 33.44
CA ASN A 417 -36.01 2.11 33.54
C ASN A 417 -37.01 3.12 32.95
N ASN A 418 -37.96 2.63 32.17
CA ASN A 418 -39.01 3.40 31.48
C ASN A 418 -38.50 4.40 30.41
N ALA A 419 -37.19 4.55 30.20
CA ALA A 419 -36.67 5.26 29.03
C ALA A 419 -36.72 4.33 27.82
N THR A 420 -36.88 4.89 26.61
CA THR A 420 -36.97 4.11 25.38
C THR A 420 -35.82 4.44 24.44
N GLY A 421 -35.45 3.46 23.61
CA GLY A 421 -34.39 3.60 22.61
C GLY A 421 -34.82 3.03 21.27
N LYS A 422 -34.54 3.75 20.19
CA LYS A 422 -34.91 3.39 18.82
C LYS A 422 -33.72 3.58 17.89
N ALA A 423 -33.44 2.59 17.06
CA ALA A 423 -32.47 2.72 15.96
C ALA A 423 -33.11 3.43 14.77
N GLU A 424 -32.39 4.35 14.15
CA GLU A 424 -32.80 5.05 12.93
C GLU A 424 -31.60 5.22 12.00
N GLY A 425 -31.45 4.32 11.03
CA GLY A 425 -30.18 4.18 10.30
C GLY A 425 -29.06 3.78 11.26
N ASP A 426 -27.94 4.52 11.22
CA ASP A 426 -26.80 4.32 12.12
C ASP A 426 -26.97 5.05 13.47
N ASP A 427 -27.98 5.91 13.60
CA ASP A 427 -28.26 6.67 14.81
C ASP A 427 -29.03 5.86 15.86
N TYR A 428 -28.82 6.20 17.13
CA TYR A 428 -29.63 5.70 18.24
C TYR A 428 -30.31 6.83 18.99
N ILE A 429 -31.63 6.85 18.92
CA ILE A 429 -32.50 7.87 19.50
C ILE A 429 -32.99 7.38 20.86
N VAL A 430 -32.79 8.18 21.89
CA VAL A 430 -33.18 7.87 23.27
C VAL A 430 -34.20 8.89 23.75
N THR A 431 -35.35 8.41 24.25
CA THR A 431 -36.34 9.24 24.94
C THR A 431 -36.19 9.02 26.44
N PRO A 432 -35.72 10.03 27.20
CA PRO A 432 -35.55 9.93 28.65
C PRO A 432 -36.86 9.72 29.40
N SER A 433 -36.77 9.19 30.62
CA SER A 433 -37.92 8.98 31.50
C SER A 433 -37.87 9.88 32.74
N LEU A 434 -39.04 10.34 33.19
CA LEU A 434 -39.19 11.14 34.39
C LEU A 434 -38.89 10.28 35.63
N GLN A 435 -38.01 10.78 36.50
CA GLN A 435 -37.64 10.13 37.75
C GLN A 435 -38.43 10.72 38.93
N GLY A 436 -38.43 10.03 40.07
CA GLY A 436 -39.15 10.46 41.28
C GLY A 436 -38.69 11.81 41.87
N ASN A 437 -37.53 12.31 41.46
CA ASN A 437 -37.01 13.62 41.84
C ASN A 437 -37.49 14.77 40.92
N GLY A 438 -38.40 14.50 39.98
CA GLY A 438 -38.95 15.48 39.05
C GLY A 438 -38.04 15.84 37.87
N LYS A 439 -36.90 15.15 37.70
CA LYS A 439 -35.96 15.34 36.58
C LYS A 439 -35.96 14.12 35.67
N TYR A 440 -35.49 14.28 34.44
CA TYR A 440 -35.41 13.19 33.47
C TYR A 440 -34.04 12.50 33.51
N ARG A 441 -34.04 11.21 33.15
CA ARG A 441 -32.83 10.38 33.02
C ARG A 441 -32.93 9.47 31.81
N GLY A 442 -31.81 9.29 31.11
CA GLY A 442 -31.72 8.38 29.97
C GLY A 442 -30.29 7.92 29.80
N ASP A 443 -29.85 6.98 30.61
CA ASP A 443 -28.52 6.38 30.53
C ASP A 443 -28.44 5.42 29.36
N VAL A 444 -27.26 5.34 28.73
CA VAL A 444 -26.97 4.37 27.68
C VAL A 444 -25.73 3.55 28.01
N LYS A 445 -25.74 2.30 27.57
CA LYS A 445 -24.65 1.36 27.75
C LYS A 445 -24.20 0.84 26.40
N ARG A 446 -22.89 0.79 26.21
CA ARG A 446 -22.23 0.05 25.13
C ARG A 446 -21.70 -1.25 25.69
N GLY A 447 -21.74 -2.31 24.88
CA GLY A 447 -21.17 -3.61 25.23
C GLY A 447 -19.67 -3.54 25.53
N GLN A 448 -19.07 -4.70 25.82
CA GLN A 448 -17.65 -4.80 26.07
C GLN A 448 -16.85 -4.34 24.84
N LEU A 449 -15.91 -3.43 25.07
CA LEU A 449 -15.07 -2.82 24.05
C LEU A 449 -13.59 -3.03 24.41
N ALA A 450 -12.77 -3.44 23.45
CA ALA A 450 -11.33 -3.51 23.62
C ALA A 450 -10.72 -2.12 23.35
N LEU A 451 -10.04 -1.55 24.34
CA LEU A 451 -9.30 -0.29 24.23
C LEU A 451 -7.80 -0.52 24.40
N HIS A 452 -6.99 0.43 23.93
CA HIS A 452 -5.55 0.48 24.17
C HIS A 452 -5.09 1.94 24.28
N ILE A 453 -4.84 2.41 25.50
CA ILE A 453 -4.60 3.85 25.74
C ILE A 453 -3.31 4.36 25.10
N GLY A 454 -2.26 3.53 25.01
CA GLY A 454 -1.03 3.92 24.32
C GLY A 454 -1.18 4.14 22.81
N ASN A 455 -2.26 3.63 22.21
CA ASN A 455 -2.51 3.69 20.77
C ASN A 455 -3.52 4.79 20.46
N TYR A 456 -4.65 4.78 21.17
CA TYR A 456 -5.72 5.77 21.04
C TYR A 456 -6.14 6.27 22.43
N PRO A 457 -5.44 7.28 22.96
CA PRO A 457 -5.79 7.84 24.26
C PRO A 457 -7.06 8.68 24.21
N ILE A 458 -7.51 9.11 23.03
CA ILE A 458 -8.72 9.93 22.89
C ILE A 458 -9.90 9.05 22.48
N LEU A 459 -11.00 9.18 23.22
CA LEU A 459 -12.27 8.56 22.87
C LEU A 459 -13.34 9.64 22.78
N ALA A 460 -14.11 9.67 21.69
CA ALA A 460 -15.14 10.69 21.46
C ALA A 460 -16.49 10.07 21.09
N VAL A 461 -17.57 10.75 21.46
CA VAL A 461 -18.95 10.42 21.12
C VAL A 461 -19.70 11.67 20.69
N VAL A 462 -20.52 11.57 19.66
CA VAL A 462 -21.39 12.68 19.23
C VAL A 462 -22.82 12.45 19.69
N ILE A 463 -23.36 13.44 20.40
CA ILE A 463 -24.73 13.42 20.89
C ILE A 463 -25.44 14.72 20.52
N LYS A 464 -26.60 14.60 19.87
CA LYS A 464 -27.47 15.72 19.49
C LYS A 464 -28.70 15.79 20.38
N GLY A 465 -29.15 16.99 20.75
CA GLY A 465 -30.45 17.19 21.40
C GLY A 465 -30.46 16.99 22.92
N LEU A 466 -29.31 17.00 23.58
CA LEU A 466 -29.26 17.05 25.05
C LEU A 466 -29.66 18.46 25.55
N PRO A 467 -30.47 18.57 26.64
CA PRO A 467 -30.85 19.85 27.21
C PRO A 467 -29.66 20.55 27.89
N ALA A 468 -29.75 21.86 28.06
CA ALA A 468 -28.70 22.67 28.68
C ALA A 468 -28.37 22.24 30.11
N THR A 469 -29.39 21.94 30.92
CA THR A 469 -29.22 21.44 32.28
C THR A 469 -29.19 19.91 32.27
N ARG A 470 -28.02 19.35 32.59
CA ARG A 470 -27.76 17.90 32.60
C ARG A 470 -26.56 17.56 33.48
N ALA A 471 -26.56 16.36 34.04
CA ALA A 471 -25.39 15.69 34.59
C ALA A 471 -24.92 14.61 33.60
N PHE A 472 -23.62 14.56 33.32
CA PHE A 472 -23.04 13.67 32.30
C PHE A 472 -21.78 12.98 32.83
N THR A 473 -21.83 11.65 32.95
CA THR A 473 -20.76 10.84 33.56
C THR A 473 -20.38 9.68 32.64
N PHE A 474 -19.10 9.60 32.29
CA PHE A 474 -18.50 8.39 31.70
C PHE A 474 -18.17 7.39 32.82
N ASP A 475 -18.84 6.24 32.78
CA ASP A 475 -18.74 5.21 33.82
C ASP A 475 -18.45 3.83 33.23
N SER A 476 -17.80 2.98 34.02
CA SER A 476 -17.47 1.61 33.69
C SER A 476 -17.71 0.70 34.89
N SER A 477 -18.33 -0.45 34.65
CA SER A 477 -18.47 -1.48 35.70
C SER A 477 -17.12 -1.99 36.21
N GLU A 478 -16.13 -2.05 35.32
CA GLU A 478 -14.79 -2.54 35.60
C GLU A 478 -13.98 -1.49 36.36
N TYR A 479 -13.99 -0.23 35.92
CA TYR A 479 -13.05 0.81 36.36
C TYR A 479 -13.67 1.96 37.17
N GLY A 480 -15.00 2.09 37.23
CA GLY A 480 -15.71 3.18 37.91
C GLY A 480 -15.94 4.39 37.00
N TYR A 481 -16.04 5.60 37.58
CA TYR A 481 -16.30 6.81 36.79
C TYR A 481 -15.01 7.54 36.44
N TYR A 482 -14.96 8.15 35.26
CA TYR A 482 -13.79 8.89 34.79
C TYR A 482 -13.74 10.31 35.36
N LYS A 483 -12.57 10.75 35.85
CA LYS A 483 -12.30 12.13 36.27
C LYS A 483 -11.40 12.82 35.25
N ASN A 484 -11.93 13.85 34.59
CA ASN A 484 -11.17 14.68 33.68
C ASN A 484 -10.34 15.75 34.44
N SER A 485 -9.23 16.21 33.85
CA SER A 485 -8.31 17.19 34.43
C SER A 485 -8.83 18.64 34.37
N VAL A 486 -9.81 18.93 33.52
CA VAL A 486 -10.38 20.28 33.31
C VAL A 486 -11.61 20.50 34.19
N GLY A 487 -11.47 21.34 35.20
CA GLY A 487 -12.58 21.71 36.08
C GLY A 487 -13.62 22.62 35.39
N ASN A 488 -14.89 22.49 35.78
CA ASN A 488 -15.90 23.52 35.52
C ASN A 488 -16.66 23.89 36.80
N GLN A 489 -17.40 25.00 36.74
CA GLN A 489 -18.10 25.64 37.85
C GLN A 489 -19.26 24.83 38.49
N TRP A 490 -19.61 23.65 37.95
CA TRP A 490 -20.75 22.84 38.44
C TRP A 490 -20.35 21.50 39.05
N GLY A 491 -19.04 21.19 39.07
CA GLY A 491 -18.51 20.02 39.75
C GLY A 491 -18.79 18.71 39.01
N GLN A 492 -17.71 18.07 38.57
CA GLN A 492 -17.65 16.71 38.02
C GLN A 492 -17.98 16.54 36.53
N ASN A 493 -17.47 17.45 35.69
CA ASN A 493 -17.44 17.22 34.24
C ASN A 493 -16.48 16.08 33.90
N THR A 494 -17.06 14.94 33.51
CA THR A 494 -16.27 13.78 33.10
C THR A 494 -15.71 13.90 31.69
N ALA A 495 -16.14 14.85 30.87
CA ALA A 495 -15.76 14.96 29.45
C ALA A 495 -15.38 16.40 29.07
N SER A 496 -14.51 16.52 28.07
CA SER A 496 -14.31 17.75 27.29
C SER A 496 -15.36 17.79 26.16
N SER A 497 -15.68 18.97 25.63
CA SER A 497 -16.73 19.11 24.60
C SER A 497 -16.38 20.08 23.48
N ILE A 498 -16.86 19.77 22.26
CA ILE A 498 -16.77 20.61 21.05
C ILE A 498 -18.18 20.69 20.45
N GLU A 499 -18.67 21.90 20.18
CA GLU A 499 -19.98 22.09 19.55
C GLU A 499 -19.87 22.04 18.01
N LYS A 500 -20.80 21.33 17.38
CA LYS A 500 -20.94 21.21 15.91
C LYS A 500 -22.42 21.27 15.52
N ASP A 501 -22.72 21.64 14.28
CA ASP A 501 -24.10 21.77 13.78
C ASP A 501 -24.90 20.45 13.83
N TYR A 502 -24.18 19.32 13.80
CA TYR A 502 -24.76 17.99 13.89
C TYR A 502 -24.86 17.42 15.31
N GLY A 503 -24.38 18.14 16.33
CA GLY A 503 -24.44 17.74 17.74
C GLY A 503 -23.19 18.13 18.53
N THR A 504 -23.23 17.90 19.84
CA THR A 504 -22.08 18.12 20.71
C THR A 504 -21.19 16.88 20.70
N VAL A 505 -19.91 17.07 20.41
CA VAL A 505 -18.87 16.05 20.55
C VAL A 505 -18.41 16.06 22.00
N TYR A 506 -18.56 14.96 22.72
CA TYR A 506 -17.95 14.74 24.04
C TYR A 506 -16.75 13.85 23.87
N TYR A 507 -15.61 14.22 24.46
CA TYR A 507 -14.40 13.41 24.38
C TYR A 507 -13.63 13.31 25.70
N TRP A 508 -12.87 12.24 25.81
CA TRP A 508 -12.05 11.87 26.95
C TRP A 508 -10.61 11.67 26.51
N ASN A 509 -9.68 12.37 27.16
CA ASN A 509 -8.25 12.13 26.99
C ASN A 509 -7.73 11.29 28.16
N PHE A 510 -7.59 9.98 27.94
CA PHE A 510 -7.15 9.02 28.94
C PHE A 510 -5.67 9.16 29.33
N SER A 511 -4.90 10.02 28.66
CA SER A 511 -3.52 10.35 29.06
C SER A 511 -3.45 11.40 30.17
N GLU A 512 -4.53 12.13 30.44
CA GLU A 512 -4.52 13.30 31.32
C GLU A 512 -5.41 13.15 32.57
N GLY A 513 -6.14 12.04 32.67
CA GLY A 513 -7.03 11.77 33.79
C GLY A 513 -7.01 10.31 34.21
N ASN A 514 -7.92 9.94 35.09
CA ASN A 514 -7.99 8.59 35.63
C ASN A 514 -9.41 8.22 36.00
N PHE A 515 -9.64 6.91 36.08
CA PHE A 515 -10.87 6.37 36.64
C PHE A 515 -10.86 6.46 38.17
N PHE A 516 -12.03 6.46 38.79
CA PHE A 516 -12.18 6.46 40.23
C PHE A 516 -13.23 5.43 40.66
N LYS A 517 -12.81 4.51 41.53
CA LYS A 517 -13.63 3.41 42.04
C LYS A 517 -13.21 3.07 43.46
N ASP A 518 -14.18 2.82 44.32
CA ASP A 518 -13.96 2.43 45.73
C ASP A 518 -12.98 3.37 46.46
N ASP A 519 -13.22 4.67 46.31
CA ASP A 519 -12.43 5.77 46.88
C ASP A 519 -10.95 5.82 46.46
N LYS A 520 -10.61 5.24 45.29
CA LYS A 520 -9.24 5.18 44.77
C LYS A 520 -9.17 5.53 43.29
N ASN A 521 -8.04 6.12 42.89
CA ASN A 521 -7.70 6.29 41.48
C ASN A 521 -7.38 4.93 40.84
N VAL A 522 -7.94 4.69 39.67
CA VAL A 522 -7.71 3.52 38.84
C VAL A 522 -7.07 3.97 37.54
N TYR A 523 -5.88 3.43 37.26
CA TYR A 523 -5.10 3.73 36.06
C TYR A 523 -5.28 2.62 35.03
N LEU A 524 -5.42 3.00 33.77
CA LEU A 524 -5.60 2.06 32.67
C LEU A 524 -4.25 1.59 32.14
N PRO A 525 -4.14 0.35 31.66
CA PRO A 525 -2.94 -0.09 30.93
C PRO A 525 -2.70 0.78 29.70
N THR A 526 -1.45 1.21 29.52
CA THR A 526 -1.01 1.99 28.35
C THR A 526 -0.25 1.13 27.34
N ASP A 527 0.18 -0.06 27.74
CA ASP A 527 1.09 -0.96 27.02
C ASP A 527 0.42 -2.22 26.47
N LYS A 528 -0.90 -2.39 26.68
CA LYS A 528 -1.68 -3.54 26.22
C LYS A 528 -3.16 -3.20 26.14
N SER A 529 -3.91 -3.99 25.37
CA SER A 529 -5.36 -3.90 25.39
C SER A 529 -5.99 -4.33 26.70
N PHE A 530 -7.15 -3.74 26.97
CA PHE A 530 -8.04 -4.14 28.03
C PHE A 530 -9.48 -3.96 27.58
N ASN A 531 -10.36 -4.78 28.14
CA ASN A 531 -11.77 -4.66 27.89
C ASN A 531 -12.42 -3.71 28.89
N ILE A 532 -13.33 -2.89 28.40
CA ILE A 532 -14.14 -1.96 29.19
C ILE A 532 -15.60 -2.02 28.73
N THR A 533 -16.52 -1.97 29.69
CA THR A 533 -17.93 -1.73 29.42
C THR A 533 -18.23 -0.28 29.73
N ILE A 534 -18.82 0.45 28.79
CA ILE A 534 -19.05 1.89 28.94
C ILE A 534 -20.52 2.17 29.20
N THR A 535 -20.81 2.94 30.24
CA THR A 535 -22.12 3.51 30.51
C THR A 535 -21.99 5.03 30.54
N LEU A 536 -22.71 5.71 29.65
CA LEU A 536 -22.90 7.15 29.77
C LEU A 536 -24.12 7.37 30.66
N LYS A 537 -23.89 7.85 31.88
CA LYS A 537 -24.95 8.25 32.80
C LYS A 537 -25.36 9.67 32.46
N ILE A 538 -26.61 9.83 32.04
CA ILE A 538 -27.17 11.09 31.53
C ILE A 538 -28.40 11.40 32.38
N ALA A 539 -28.17 12.17 33.44
CA ALA A 539 -29.13 12.39 34.51
C ALA A 539 -29.43 13.88 34.69
N ASP A 540 -30.35 14.17 35.62
CA ASP A 540 -30.75 15.53 35.98
C ASP A 540 -31.14 16.41 34.79
N LEU A 541 -31.71 15.78 33.75
CA LEU A 541 -32.14 16.44 32.53
C LEU A 541 -33.39 17.29 32.83
N VAL A 542 -33.33 18.57 32.50
CA VAL A 542 -34.46 19.50 32.66
C VAL A 542 -34.93 19.97 31.29
N TYR A 543 -36.21 19.74 31.00
CA TYR A 543 -36.87 20.14 29.77
C TYR A 543 -37.96 21.17 30.08
N PRO A 544 -37.81 22.44 29.67
CA PRO A 544 -38.82 23.48 29.91
C PRO A 544 -40.18 23.18 29.25
N ASP A 545 -40.15 22.58 28.06
CA ASP A 545 -41.33 22.43 27.19
C ASP A 545 -41.72 20.96 26.96
N GLY A 546 -41.44 20.09 27.94
CA GLY A 546 -41.68 18.65 27.86
C GLY A 546 -40.50 17.85 27.29
N VAL A 547 -40.49 16.55 27.58
CA VAL A 547 -39.35 15.68 27.25
C VAL A 547 -39.11 15.60 25.76
N SER A 548 -37.86 15.81 25.35
CA SER A 548 -37.40 15.62 23.98
C SER A 548 -36.32 14.55 23.92
N PRO A 549 -36.30 13.70 22.87
CA PRO A 549 -35.26 12.69 22.72
C PRO A 549 -33.92 13.33 22.38
N TYR A 550 -32.84 12.61 22.74
CA TYR A 550 -31.50 12.91 22.24
C TYR A 550 -31.04 11.78 21.32
N THR A 551 -30.08 12.06 20.45
CA THR A 551 -29.58 11.12 19.45
C THR A 551 -28.09 10.91 19.62
N ILE A 552 -27.66 9.66 19.72
CA ILE A 552 -26.25 9.26 19.64
C ILE A 552 -25.95 8.93 18.18
N LYS A 553 -24.94 9.60 17.63
CA LYS A 553 -24.55 9.46 16.22
C LYS A 553 -23.50 8.36 16.04
N TRP A 554 -22.37 8.50 16.74
CA TRP A 554 -21.23 7.60 16.65
C TRP A 554 -20.32 7.72 17.87
N MET A 555 -19.41 6.76 18.03
CA MET A 555 -18.31 6.79 18.99
C MET A 555 -17.00 6.32 18.33
N LYS A 556 -15.93 7.11 18.42
CA LYS A 556 -14.65 6.86 17.73
C LYS A 556 -13.45 7.08 18.65
N ALA A 557 -12.31 6.45 18.33
CA ALA A 557 -11.04 6.65 19.04
C ALA A 557 -10.00 7.35 18.16
N PHE A 558 -9.16 8.19 18.78
CA PHE A 558 -8.16 9.03 18.11
C PHE A 558 -6.83 9.02 18.88
N ARG A 559 -5.72 9.24 18.18
CA ARG A 559 -4.35 9.22 18.69
C ARG A 559 -4.01 10.46 19.51
N ASN A 560 -4.67 11.58 19.22
CA ASN A 560 -4.53 12.85 19.92
C ASN A 560 -5.73 13.78 19.60
N VAL A 561 -5.80 14.91 20.28
CA VAL A 561 -6.90 15.88 20.12
C VAL A 561 -6.85 16.56 18.75
N ASP A 562 -5.67 16.73 18.15
CA ASP A 562 -5.53 17.33 16.81
C ASP A 562 -6.16 16.45 15.74
N GLU A 563 -5.95 15.12 15.81
CA GLU A 563 -6.58 14.16 14.90
C GLU A 563 -8.11 14.15 15.04
N LEU A 564 -8.63 14.27 16.27
CA LEU A 564 -10.06 14.46 16.50
C LEU A 564 -10.54 15.77 15.84
N ASN A 565 -9.84 16.88 16.02
CA ASN A 565 -10.23 18.16 15.44
C ASN A 565 -10.24 18.12 13.90
N SER A 566 -9.21 17.57 13.28
CA SER A 566 -9.16 17.39 11.82
C SER A 566 -10.31 16.52 11.31
N TYR A 567 -10.59 15.40 11.98
CA TYR A 567 -11.72 14.55 11.62
C TYR A 567 -13.06 15.30 11.65
N LEU A 568 -13.28 16.16 12.65
CA LEU A 568 -14.49 16.97 12.80
C LEU A 568 -14.56 18.18 11.85
N GLU A 569 -13.47 18.54 11.19
CA GLU A 569 -13.45 19.58 10.14
C GLU A 569 -13.79 18.98 8.77
N GLU A 570 -13.39 17.73 8.55
CA GLU A 570 -13.62 16.98 7.31
C GLU A 570 -15.02 16.32 7.26
N ASN A 571 -15.68 16.14 8.42
CA ASN A 571 -16.97 15.45 8.59
C ASN A 571 -17.92 16.23 9.49
#